data_AF-A0A1V6BFU0-F1
#
_entry.id   AF-A0A1V6BFU0-F1
#
_cell.length_a   1.000
_cell.length_b   1.000
_cell.length_c   1.000
_cell.angle_alpha   90.00
_cell.angle_beta   90.00
_cell.angle_gamma   90.00
#
_symmetry.space_group_name_H-M   'P 1'
#
loop_
_entity.id
_entity.type
_entity.pdbx_description
1 polymer ?
#
loop_
_entity_poly.entity_id
_entity_poly.type
_entity_poly.pdbx_seq_one_letter_code
_entity_poly.pdbx_strand_id
1 'polypeptide(L)'
;MMNMNVSDWIGFTGVFILLAAYVLQLMRLIPAGSWSYSLMNFIGAALACLASVMINYLPFVILEGVWALVSLWSFIRLMSTPAQQG
;
A
#
# COMPACT_ATOMS: atom_id res chain seq x y z
N MET A 1 -16.08 -25.34 -4.75
CA MET A 1 -15.60 -24.40 -3.71
C MET A 1 -14.30 -23.80 -4.21
N MET A 2 -14.13 -22.47 -4.17
CA MET A 2 -12.82 -21.87 -4.48
C MET A 2 -11.85 -22.26 -3.37
N ASN A 3 -10.77 -22.96 -3.74
CA ASN A 3 -9.68 -23.29 -2.82
C ASN A 3 -8.66 -22.15 -2.88
N MET A 4 -8.63 -21.29 -1.87
CA MET A 4 -7.73 -20.14 -1.81
C MET A 4 -6.31 -20.60 -1.50
N ASN A 5 -5.35 -20.16 -2.32
CA ASN A 5 -3.93 -20.35 -2.05
C ASN A 5 -3.40 -19.24 -1.12
N VAL A 6 -2.17 -19.43 -0.63
CA VAL A 6 -1.48 -18.41 0.18
C VAL A 6 -1.33 -17.09 -0.58
N SER A 7 -1.03 -17.15 -1.89
CA SER A 7 -0.95 -15.96 -2.76
C SER A 7 -2.27 -15.19 -2.80
N ASP A 8 -3.41 -15.88 -2.79
CA ASP A 8 -4.73 -15.26 -2.88
C ASP A 8 -5.05 -14.51 -1.59
N TRP A 9 -4.72 -15.09 -0.43
CA TRP A 9 -4.88 -14.43 0.87
C TRP A 9 -3.97 -13.22 1.04
N ILE A 10 -2.69 -13.33 0.63
CA ILE A 10 -1.75 -12.21 0.67
C ILE A 10 -2.21 -11.10 -0.28
N GLY A 11 -2.57 -11.46 -1.52
CA GLY A 11 -3.06 -10.53 -2.53
C GLY A 11 -4.32 -9.82 -2.09
N PHE A 12 -5.32 -10.57 -1.60
CA PHE A 12 -6.56 -10.03 -1.03
C PHE A 12 -6.29 -9.03 0.09
N THR A 13 -5.43 -9.39 1.05
CA THR A 13 -5.09 -8.52 2.17
C THR A 13 -4.40 -7.24 1.69
N GLY A 14 -3.45 -7.36 0.76
CA GLY A 14 -2.73 -6.21 0.19
C GLY A 14 -3.65 -5.23 -0.54
N VAL A 15 -4.45 -5.73 -1.49
CA VAL A 15 -5.36 -4.86 -2.26
C VAL A 15 -6.49 -4.31 -1.40
N PHE A 16 -6.95 -5.04 -0.38
CA PHE A 16 -7.92 -4.54 0.58
C PHE A 16 -7.38 -3.36 1.39
N ILE A 17 -6.12 -3.42 1.85
CA ILE A 17 -5.48 -2.31 2.56
C ILE A 17 -5.34 -1.09 1.65
N LEU A 18 -4.91 -1.29 0.38
CA LEU A 18 -4.83 -0.20 -0.61
C LEU A 18 -6.21 0.45 -0.82
N LEU A 19 -7.25 -0.35 -1.00
CA LEU A 19 -8.61 0.14 -1.17
C LEU A 19 -9.10 0.88 0.08
N ALA A 20 -8.84 0.35 1.28
CA ALA A 20 -9.19 1.01 2.53
C ALA A 20 -8.48 2.36 2.66
N ALA A 21 -7.18 2.43 2.34
CA ALA A 21 -6.43 3.69 2.32
C ALA A 21 -7.05 4.71 1.37
N TYR A 22 -7.38 4.27 0.14
CA TYR A 22 -8.03 5.11 -0.86
C TYR A 22 -9.42 5.59 -0.41
N VAL A 23 -10.24 4.73 0.19
CA VAL A 23 -11.57 5.10 0.70
C VAL A 23 -11.45 6.12 1.84
N LEU A 24 -10.57 5.88 2.82
CA LEU A 24 -10.32 6.82 3.92
C LEU A 24 -9.83 8.17 3.40
N GLN A 25 -8.97 8.15 2.38
CA GLN A 25 -8.47 9.35 1.71
C GLN A 25 -9.59 10.11 0.98
N LEU A 26 -10.45 9.39 0.26
CA LEU A 26 -11.57 9.94 -0.49
C LEU A 26 -12.63 10.54 0.45
N MET A 27 -12.87 9.90 1.59
CA MET A 27 -13.73 10.40 2.67
C MET A 27 -13.10 11.57 3.45
N ARG A 28 -11.87 11.99 3.10
CA ARG A 28 -11.09 13.03 3.80
C ARG A 28 -10.84 12.71 5.29
N LEU A 29 -10.90 11.44 5.68
CA LEU A 29 -10.60 11.00 7.04
C LEU A 29 -9.10 10.98 7.32
N ILE A 30 -8.30 10.73 6.27
CA ILE A 30 -6.84 10.89 6.29
C ILE A 30 -6.41 11.79 5.12
N PRO A 31 -5.45 12.71 5.33
CA PRO A 31 -4.84 13.47 4.25
C PRO A 31 -3.88 12.63 3.40
N ALA A 32 -3.76 12.92 2.11
CA ALA A 32 -2.89 12.15 1.19
C ALA A 32 -1.40 12.32 1.54
N GLY A 33 -1.05 13.42 2.20
CA GLY A 33 0.28 13.68 2.74
C GLY A 33 0.47 13.22 4.19
N SER A 34 -0.44 12.42 4.76
CA SER A 34 -0.32 11.94 6.13
C SER A 34 0.55 10.70 6.23
N TRP A 35 1.24 10.56 7.37
CA TRP A 35 2.05 9.36 7.64
C TRP A 35 1.19 8.10 7.63
N SER A 36 -0.05 8.17 8.13
CA SER A 36 -1.00 7.06 8.15
C SER A 36 -1.37 6.60 6.73
N TYR A 37 -1.70 7.52 5.82
CA TYR A 37 -1.98 7.18 4.42
C TYR A 37 -0.76 6.56 3.73
N SER A 38 0.43 7.13 3.95
CA SER A 38 1.67 6.62 3.37
C SER A 38 2.02 5.22 3.88
N LEU A 39 1.81 4.95 5.17
CA LEU A 39 2.05 3.65 5.79
C LEU A 39 1.08 2.58 5.27
N MET A 40 -0.21 2.90 5.17
CA MET A 40 -1.20 1.98 4.62
C MET A 40 -0.90 1.63 3.16
N ASN A 41 -0.55 2.63 2.34
CA ASN A 41 -0.15 2.39 0.95
C ASN A 41 1.10 1.52 0.86
N PHE A 42 2.11 1.75 1.71
CA PHE A 42 3.32 0.92 1.73
C PHE A 42 3.01 -0.54 2.07
N ILE A 43 2.25 -0.79 3.15
CA ILE A 43 1.91 -2.16 3.57
C ILE A 43 1.06 -2.86 2.52
N GLY A 44 0.04 -2.17 2.01
CA GLY A 44 -0.86 -2.72 0.99
C GLY A 44 -0.12 -3.07 -0.31
N ALA A 45 0.67 -2.14 -0.84
CA ALA A 45 1.46 -2.34 -2.05
C ALA A 45 2.55 -3.41 -1.87
N ALA A 46 3.22 -3.47 -0.71
CA ALA A 46 4.22 -4.50 -0.45
C ALA A 46 3.62 -5.91 -0.46
N LEU A 47 2.45 -6.10 0.16
CA LEU A 47 1.74 -7.39 0.14
C LEU A 47 1.22 -7.73 -1.27
N ALA A 48 0.65 -6.76 -1.97
CA ALA A 48 0.13 -6.96 -3.32
C ALA A 48 1.26 -7.27 -4.33
N CYS A 49 2.42 -6.64 -4.16
CA CYS A 49 3.64 -6.94 -4.91
C CYS A 49 4.14 -8.36 -4.59
N LEU A 50 4.22 -8.75 -3.32
CA LEU A 50 4.63 -10.09 -2.91
C LEU A 50 3.72 -11.17 -3.53
N ALA A 51 2.40 -10.99 -3.45
CA ALA A 51 1.45 -11.89 -4.08
C ALA A 51 1.66 -11.99 -5.60
N SER A 52 1.98 -10.88 -6.25
CA SER A 52 2.20 -10.82 -7.70
C SER A 52 3.50 -11.50 -8.14
N VAL A 53 4.54 -11.47 -7.29
CA VAL A 53 5.74 -12.28 -7.48
C VAL A 53 5.38 -13.77 -7.41
N MET A 54 4.56 -14.17 -6.42
CA MET A 54 4.15 -15.58 -6.26
C MET A 54 3.37 -16.13 -7.47
N ILE A 55 2.57 -15.29 -8.13
CA ILE A 55 1.81 -15.66 -9.33
C ILE A 55 2.52 -15.31 -10.65
N ASN A 56 3.79 -14.89 -10.61
CA ASN A 56 4.59 -14.50 -11.78
C ASN A 56 3.96 -13.40 -12.66
N TYR A 57 3.25 -12.44 -12.06
CA TYR A 57 2.55 -11.39 -12.77
C TYR A 57 3.35 -10.08 -12.82
N LEU A 58 4.34 -10.04 -13.72
CA LEU A 58 5.37 -9.00 -13.79
C LEU A 58 4.83 -7.55 -13.90
N PRO A 59 3.77 -7.23 -14.68
CA PRO A 59 3.28 -5.86 -14.77
C PRO A 59 2.85 -5.29 -13.41
N PHE A 60 2.23 -6.14 -12.59
CA PHE A 60 1.74 -5.74 -11.26
C PHE A 60 2.86 -5.71 -10.23
N VAL A 61 3.88 -6.57 -10.37
CA VAL A 61 5.11 -6.48 -9.56
C VAL A 61 5.78 -5.12 -9.74
N ILE A 62 5.90 -4.63 -10.98
CA ILE A 62 6.50 -3.33 -11.26
C ILE A 62 5.62 -2.21 -10.70
N LEU A 63 4.31 -2.27 -10.95
CA LEU A 63 3.35 -1.28 -10.48
C LEU A 63 3.38 -1.12 -8.95
N GLU A 64 3.14 -2.20 -8.22
CA GLU A 64 3.08 -2.18 -6.76
C GLU A 64 4.45 -2.02 -6.13
N GLY A 65 5.51 -2.51 -6.77
CA GLY A 65 6.88 -2.27 -6.35
C GLY A 65 7.23 -0.77 -6.34
N VAL A 66 6.91 -0.05 -7.41
CA VAL A 66 7.10 1.41 -7.47
C VAL A 66 6.21 2.11 -6.44
N TRP A 67 4.94 1.70 -6.32
CA TRP A 67 4.01 2.26 -5.35
C TRP A 67 4.52 2.11 -3.91
N ALA A 68 5.02 0.93 -3.55
CA ALA A 68 5.61 0.66 -2.24
C ALA A 68 6.85 1.54 -1.99
N LEU A 69 7.77 1.65 -2.96
CA LEU A 69 8.98 2.47 -2.82
C LEU A 69 8.66 3.96 -2.59
N VAL A 70 7.74 4.52 -3.39
CA VAL A 70 7.33 5.93 -3.25
C VAL A 70 6.62 6.17 -1.91
N SER A 71 5.78 5.22 -1.48
CA SER A 71 5.06 5.29 -0.20
C SER A 71 6.01 5.20 0.99
N LEU A 72 7.05 4.35 0.90
CA LEU A 72 8.09 4.24 1.92
C LEU A 72 8.89 5.54 2.02
N TRP A 73 9.28 6.12 0.88
CA TRP A 73 10.00 7.40 0.87
C TRP A 73 9.18 8.53 1.50
N SER A 74 7.89 8.63 1.13
CA SER A 74 6.96 9.60 1.72
C SER A 74 6.81 9.39 3.24
N PHE A 75 6.69 8.13 3.68
CA PHE A 75 6.58 7.80 5.10
C PHE A 75 7.82 8.21 5.90
N ILE A 76 9.02 7.88 5.42
CA ILE A 76 10.30 8.26 6.07
C ILE A 76 10.44 9.79 6.14
N ARG A 77 10.10 10.49 5.05
CA ARG A 77 10.14 11.96 5.01
C ARG A 77 9.19 12.59 6.02
N LEU A 78 7.97 12.06 6.14
CA LEU A 78 6.95 12.57 7.06
C LEU A 78 7.31 12.32 8.53
N MET A 79 7.95 11.19 8.85
CA MET A 79 8.45 10.95 10.21
C MET A 79 9.67 11.83 10.56
N SER A 80 10.50 12.16 9.57
CA SER A 80 11.72 12.94 9.78
C SER A 80 11.50 14.46 9.77
N THR A 81 10.33 14.91 9.30
CA THR A 81 9.98 16.34 9.30
C THR A 81 9.26 16.66 10.61
N PRO A 82 9.83 17.50 11.51
CA PRO A 82 9.10 17.99 12.67
C PRO A 82 7.85 18.70 12.17
N ALA A 83 6.72 18.48 12.84
CA ALA A 83 5.43 19.05 12.47
C ALA A 83 5.53 20.58 12.28
N GLN A 84 5.67 21.04 11.03
CA GLN A 84 5.24 22.37 10.67
C GLN A 84 3.73 22.31 10.50
N GLN A 85 3.06 22.39 11.65
CA GLN A 85 1.67 22.78 11.75
C GLN A 85 1.60 24.24 11.28
N GLY A 86 1.18 24.44 10.04
CA GLY A 86 0.68 25.71 9.54
C GLY A 86 -0.82 25.63 9.45
#